data_AF-A0A2W1L8S2-F1
#
_entry.id   AF-A0A2W1L8S2-F1
#
_cell.length_a   1.000
_cell.length_b   1.000
_cell.length_c   1.000
_cell.angle_alpha   90.00
_cell.angle_beta   90.00
_cell.angle_gamma   90.00
#
_symmetry.space_group_name_H-M   'P 1'
#
loop_
_entity.id
_entity.type
_entity.pdbx_description
1 polymer ?
#
loop_
_entity_poly.entity_id
_entity_poly.type
_entity_poly.pdbx_seq_one_letter_code
_entity_poly.pdbx_strand_id
1 'polypeptide(L)' 'MPAFDRFEFGLPDSQALEPQPLCDCAYDRCRNAIYRGEPNWNYYGEWLCSALCLAKHAGAEKRYAE' A
#
# COMPACT_ATOMS: atom_id res chain seq x y z
N MET A 1 39.49 -28.01 9.76
CA MET A 1 38.66 -27.15 10.62
C MET A 1 37.76 -26.35 9.70
N PRO A 2 36.42 -26.39 9.81
CA PRO A 2 35.60 -25.51 8.99
C PRO A 2 35.73 -24.11 9.57
N ALA A 3 36.16 -23.18 8.72
CA ALA A 3 36.15 -21.76 9.02
C ALA A 3 34.69 -21.33 9.11
N PHE A 4 34.23 -20.97 10.32
CA PHE A 4 32.95 -20.30 10.50
C PHE A 4 33.12 -18.88 9.99
N ASP A 5 32.77 -18.64 8.72
CA ASP A 5 32.68 -17.29 8.17
C ASP A 5 31.45 -16.62 8.78
N ARG A 6 31.70 -15.83 9.83
CA ARG A 6 30.68 -15.13 10.61
C ARG A 6 29.95 -14.05 9.78
N PHE A 7 30.37 -13.82 8.54
CA PHE A 7 29.81 -12.84 7.61
C PHE A 7 29.05 -13.46 6.42
N GLU A 8 29.03 -14.80 6.27
CA GLU A 8 28.37 -15.44 5.11
C GLU A 8 26.83 -15.25 5.09
N PHE A 9 26.24 -14.94 6.24
CA PHE A 9 24.80 -14.66 6.36
C PHE A 9 24.57 -13.42 7.23
N GLY A 10 24.86 -12.24 6.69
CA GLY A 10 24.32 -11.00 7.23
C GLY A 10 22.79 -11.11 7.32
N LEU A 11 22.18 -10.60 8.41
CA LEU A 11 20.72 -10.53 8.53
C LEU A 11 20.17 -9.89 7.24
N PRO A 12 19.13 -10.48 6.61
CA PRO A 12 18.56 -9.91 5.40
C PRO A 12 18.15 -8.48 5.72
N ASP A 13 18.64 -7.54 4.90
CA ASP A 13 18.31 -6.14 5.06
C ASP A 13 16.80 -5.99 4.93
N SER A 14 16.14 -5.63 6.03
CA SER A 14 14.69 -5.42 6.05
C SER A 14 14.26 -4.31 5.09
N GLN A 15 15.18 -3.43 4.68
CA GLN A 15 14.96 -2.39 3.67
C GLN A 15 15.15 -2.90 2.23
N ALA A 16 15.73 -4.09 2.04
CA ALA A 16 15.88 -4.74 0.73
C ALA A 16 14.68 -5.64 0.37
N LEU A 17 13.66 -5.71 1.22
CA LEU A 17 12.43 -6.43 0.91
C LEU A 17 11.61 -5.63 -0.09
N GLU A 18 11.35 -6.22 -1.25
CA GLU A 18 10.45 -5.66 -2.26
C GLU A 18 9.07 -5.36 -1.64
N PRO A 19 8.45 -4.21 -1.97
CA PRO A 19 7.09 -3.90 -1.53
C PRO A 19 6.12 -5.02 -1.91
N GLN A 20 5.33 -5.49 -0.95
CA GLN A 20 4.37 -6.57 -1.19
C GLN A 20 3.00 -5.99 -1.58
N PRO A 21 2.57 -6.09 -2.85
CA PRO A 21 1.24 -5.63 -3.24
C PRO A 21 0.16 -6.51 -2.59
N LEU A 22 -0.92 -5.89 -2.10
CA LEU A 22 -2.05 -6.58 -1.48
C LEU A 22 -3.28 -6.63 -2.40
N CYS A 23 -3.62 -5.50 -3.00
CA CYS A 23 -4.77 -5.35 -3.90
C CYS A 23 -4.64 -4.04 -4.68
N ASP A 24 -5.57 -3.79 -5.61
CA ASP A 24 -5.70 -2.49 -6.26
C ASP A 24 -6.74 -1.62 -5.53
N CYS A 25 -6.60 -0.30 -5.65
CA CYS A 25 -7.57 0.67 -5.18
C CYS A 25 -8.96 0.39 -5.77
N ALA A 26 -9.97 0.23 -4.92
CA ALA A 26 -11.34 -0.12 -5.31
C ALA A 26 -12.06 0.96 -6.13
N TYR A 27 -11.54 2.20 -6.18
CA TYR A 27 -12.08 3.21 -7.09
C TYR A 27 -11.65 2.91 -8.53
N ASP A 28 -12.60 2.46 -9.36
CA ASP A 28 -12.40 1.92 -10.72
C ASP A 28 -11.49 2.74 -11.66
N ARG A 29 -11.47 4.06 -11.50
CA ARG A 29 -10.66 4.97 -12.34
C ARG A 29 -9.21 5.12 -11.87
N CYS A 30 -8.89 4.71 -10.64
CA CYS A 30 -7.55 4.85 -10.08
C CYS A 30 -6.69 3.61 -10.36
N ARG A 31 -7.11 2.42 -9.93
CA ARG A 31 -6.38 1.14 -10.11
C ARG A 31 -4.93 1.14 -9.63
N ASN A 32 -4.57 2.02 -8.69
CA ASN A 32 -3.23 1.99 -8.09
C ASN A 32 -3.12 0.78 -7.17
N ALA A 33 -1.97 0.09 -7.22
CA ALA A 33 -1.65 -0.98 -6.28
C ALA A 33 -1.51 -0.40 -4.85
N ILE A 34 -2.01 -1.13 -3.87
CA ILE A 34 -1.91 -0.87 -2.44
C ILE A 34 -0.92 -1.88 -1.86
N TYR A 35 0.13 -1.38 -1.20
CA TYR A 35 1.18 -2.24 -0.66
C TYR A 35 1.03 -2.47 0.85
N ARG A 36 1.53 -3.61 1.32
CA ARG A 36 1.56 -3.96 2.74
C ARG A 36 2.38 -2.94 3.52
N GLY A 37 1.80 -2.41 4.59
CA GLY A 37 2.45 -1.45 5.49
C GLY A 37 2.24 0.01 5.11
N GLU A 38 1.64 0.29 3.95
CA GLU A 38 1.28 1.65 3.56
C GLU A 38 -0.01 2.13 4.25
N PRO A 39 -0.08 3.41 4.66
CA PRO A 39 -1.31 3.99 5.18
C PRO A 39 -2.36 4.14 4.08
N ASN A 40 -3.47 3.43 4.20
CA ASN A 40 -4.57 3.40 3.25
C ASN A 40 -5.94 3.49 3.95
N TRP A 41 -7.00 3.72 3.20
CA TRP A 41 -8.36 3.86 3.71
C TRP A 41 -9.15 2.56 3.53
N ASN A 42 -9.76 2.06 4.60
CA ASN A 42 -10.75 0.98 4.53
C ASN A 42 -12.16 1.58 4.58
N TYR A 43 -12.99 1.26 3.60
CA TYR A 43 -14.38 1.69 3.52
C TYR A 43 -15.27 0.47 3.26
N TYR A 44 -16.01 0.03 4.28
CA TYR A 44 -16.87 -1.16 4.22
C TYR A 44 -16.17 -2.43 3.67
N GLY A 45 -14.89 -2.62 3.99
CA GLY A 45 -14.10 -3.78 3.54
C GLY A 45 -13.36 -3.56 2.22
N GLU A 46 -13.59 -2.45 1.53
CA GLU A 46 -12.87 -2.06 0.31
C GLU A 46 -11.69 -1.14 0.65
N TRP A 47 -10.58 -1.28 -0.08
CA TRP A 47 -9.35 -0.52 0.16
C TRP A 47 -9.16 0.58 -0.87
N LEU A 48 -8.82 1.78 -0.39
CA LEU A 48 -8.65 2.98 -1.22
C LEU A 48 -7.33 3.69 -0.91
N CYS A 49 -6.61 4.04 -1.97
CA CYS A 49 -5.23 4.56 -1.88
C CYS A 49 -5.13 6.02 -1.41
N SER A 50 -6.25 6.75 -1.35
CA SER A 50 -6.25 8.17 -0.96
C SER A 50 -7.64 8.64 -0.50
N ALA A 51 -7.68 9.73 0.27
CA ALA A 51 -8.92 10.36 0.69
C ALA A 51 -9.76 10.88 -0.50
N LEU A 52 -9.10 11.28 -1.60
CA LEU A 52 -9.79 11.67 -2.83
C LEU A 52 -10.48 10.47 -3.48
N CYS A 53 -9.81 9.31 -3.56
CA CYS A 53 -10.42 8.08 -4.07
C CYS A 53 -11.56 7.63 -3.18
N LEU A 54 -11.41 7.72 -1.86
CA LEU A 54 -12.49 7.50 -0.90
C LEU A 54 -13.71 8.39 -1.16
N ALA A 55 -13.52 9.69 -1.25
CA ALA A 55 -14.60 10.62 -1.52
C ALA A 55 -15.31 10.29 -2.85
N LYS A 56 -14.55 10.03 -3.92
CA LYS A 56 -15.11 9.69 -5.23
C LYS A 56 -15.82 8.34 -5.25
N HIS A 57 -15.27 7.33 -4.58
CA HIS A 57 -15.88 6.01 -4.43
C HIS A 57 -17.20 6.08 -3.66
N ALA A 58 -17.26 6.91 -2.61
CA ALA A 58 -18.47 7.19 -1.85
C ALA A 58 -19.48 8.10 -2.59
N GLY A 59 -19.22 8.45 -3.86
CA GLY A 59 -20.11 9.28 -4.68
C GLY A 59 -20.03 10.79 -4.41
N ALA A 60 -19.01 11.27 -3.69
CA ALA A 60 -18.86 12.69 -3.41
C ALA A 60 -18.39 13.48 -4.64
N GLU A 61 -18.98 14.66 -4.80
CA GLU A 61 -18.59 15.63 -5.81
C GLU A 61 -18.01 16.88 -5.16
N LYS A 62 -16.92 17.38 -5.73
CA LYS A 62 -16.33 18.64 -5.29
C LYS A 62 -17.18 19.78 -5.87
N ARG A 63 -17.76 20.60 -5.00
CA ARG A 63 -18.51 21.81 -5.36
C ARG A 63 -17.99 23.00 -4.55
N TYR A 64 -18.18 24.20 -5.08
CA TYR A 64 -18.02 25.42 -4.30
C TYR A 64 -19.27 25.59 -3.43
N ALA A 65 -19.10 25.99 -2.17
CA ALA A 65 -20.22 26.34 -1.32
C ALA A 65 -20.78 27.69 -1.76
N GLU A 66 -22.09 27.77 -1.96
CA GLU A 66 -22.84 29.00 -2.27
C GLU A 66 -23.70 29.40 -1.06
#